data_AF-A0A821SBW6-F1
#
_entry.id   AF-A0A821SBW6-F1
#
_cell.length_a   1.000
_cell.length_b   1.000
_cell.length_c   1.000
_cell.angle_alpha   90.00
_cell.angle_beta   90.00
_cell.angle_gamma   90.00
#
_symmetry.space_group_name_H-M   'P 1'
#
loop_
_entity.id
_entity.type
_entity.pdbx_description
1 polymer ?
#
loop_
_entity_poly.entity_id
_entity_poly.type
_entity_poly.pdbx_seq_one_letter_code
_entity_poly.pdbx_strand_id
1 'polypeptide(L)' 'HAPFRVSKVKFPSSGRFLATACHDYSWRLWDLETQEEILPQEGHSKAVHDITFHCDGG' A
#
# COMPACT_ATOMS: atom_id res chain seq x y z
N HIS A 1 9.11 11.27 17.05
CA HIS A 1 8.23 11.67 15.94
C HIS A 1 6.92 10.91 16.04
N ALA A 2 5.78 11.54 15.74
CA ALA A 2 4.50 10.86 15.66
C ALA A 2 4.43 10.01 14.38
N PRO A 3 3.77 8.84 14.39
CA PRO A 3 3.60 8.03 13.19
C PRO A 3 2.74 8.78 12.14
N PHE A 4 3.04 8.55 10.86
CA PHE A 4 2.21 9.07 9.77
C PHE A 4 0.89 8.30 9.67
N ARG A 5 -0.16 8.97 9.20
CA ARG A 5 -1.49 8.37 9.01
C ARG A 5 -1.49 7.46 7.78
N VAL A 6 -1.98 6.23 7.95
CA VAL A 6 -2.42 5.38 6.84
C VAL A 6 -3.76 5.89 6.34
N SER A 7 -3.82 6.32 5.08
CA SER A 7 -5.00 6.92 4.45
C SER A 7 -5.91 5.87 3.84
N LYS A 8 -5.34 4.79 3.30
CA LYS A 8 -6.07 3.70 2.64
C LYS A 8 -5.38 2.37 2.82
N VAL A 9 -6.20 1.31 2.82
CA VAL A 9 -5.79 -0.09 2.80
C VAL A 9 -6.60 -0.83 1.74
N LYS A 10 -5.97 -1.71 0.95
CA LYS A 10 -6.63 -2.56 -0.06
C LYS A 10 -6.05 -3.97 -0.05
N PHE A 11 -6.93 -4.95 -0.25
CA PHE A 11 -6.58 -6.34 -0.50
C PHE A 11 -6.86 -6.68 -1.97
N PRO A 12 -5.96 -7.38 -2.68
CA PRO A 12 -6.29 -8.04 -3.93
C PRO A 12 -7.11 -9.32 -3.67
N SER A 13 -7.78 -9.83 -4.68
CA SER A 13 -8.61 -11.05 -4.58
C SER A 13 -7.82 -12.30 -4.16
N SER A 14 -6.51 -12.34 -4.43
CA SER A 14 -5.63 -13.45 -4.05
C SER A 14 -5.42 -13.57 -2.53
N GLY A 15 -5.71 -12.52 -1.75
CA GLY A 15 -5.61 -12.53 -0.28
C GLY A 15 -4.19 -12.57 0.29
N ARG A 16 -3.14 -12.78 -0.53
CA ARG A 16 -1.74 -12.86 -0.08
C ARG A 16 -1.12 -11.50 0.23
N PHE A 17 -1.51 -10.47 -0.50
CA PHE A 17 -0.87 -9.15 -0.39
C PHE A 17 -1.78 -8.11 0.26
N LEU A 18 -1.16 -7.06 0.79
CA LEU A 18 -1.83 -5.88 1.30
C LEU A 18 -1.18 -4.63 0.72
N ALA A 19 -1.97 -3.70 0.19
CA ALA A 19 -1.48 -2.39 -0.23
C ALA A 19 -1.93 -1.30 0.75
N THR A 20 -1.02 -0.40 1.11
CA THR A 20 -1.27 0.73 2.00
C THR A 20 -0.83 2.05 1.38
N ALA A 21 -1.66 3.09 1.49
CA ALA A 21 -1.31 4.47 1.16
C ALA A 21 -1.07 5.29 2.44
N CYS A 22 -0.09 6.18 2.44
CA CYS A 22 0.35 6.88 3.64
C CYS A 22 0.61 8.38 3.43
N HIS A 23 0.47 9.15 4.52
CA HIS A 23 0.80 10.58 4.56
C HIS A 23 2.31 10.87 4.60
N ASP A 24 3.15 9.84 4.69
CA ASP A 24 4.61 9.94 4.56
C ASP A 24 5.09 10.06 3.10
N TYR A 25 4.14 10.21 2.18
CA TYR A 25 4.35 10.34 0.72
C TYR A 25 4.70 9.02 0.03
N SER A 26 4.58 7.90 0.73
CA SER A 26 4.75 6.56 0.18
C SER A 26 3.43 5.81 0.01
N TRP A 27 3.49 4.80 -0.85
CA TRP A 27 2.63 3.63 -0.74
C TRP A 27 3.50 2.39 -0.58
N ARG A 28 2.94 1.34 0.00
CA ARG A 28 3.66 0.10 0.33
C ARG A 28 2.84 -1.13 -0.04
N LEU A 29 3.52 -2.17 -0.49
CA LEU A 29 2.96 -3.51 -0.68
C LEU A 29 3.59 -4.45 0.33
N TRP A 30 2.75 -5.23 1.00
CA TRP A 30 3.13 -6.20 2.02
C TRP A 30 2.76 -7.61 1.57
N ASP A 31 3.64 -8.57 1.80
CA ASP A 31 3.31 -10.01 1.74
C ASP A 31 2.87 -10.45 3.14
N LEU A 32 1.61 -10.89 3.26
CA LEU A 32 1.02 -11.29 4.54
C LEU A 32 1.45 -12.69 4.98
N GLU A 33 1.97 -13.52 4.05
CA GLU A 33 2.49 -14.84 4.37
C GLU A 33 3.84 -14.73 5.10
N THR A 34 4.74 -13.90 4.57
CA THR A 34 6.06 -13.65 5.17
C THR A 34 6.06 -12.54 6.21
N GLN A 35 4.99 -11.72 6.24
CA GLN A 35 4.86 -10.52 7.08
C GLN A 35 5.93 -9.46 6.77
N GLU A 36 6.30 -9.33 5.49
CA GLU A 36 7.35 -8.42 5.03
C GLU A 36 6.81 -7.37 4.06
N GLU A 37 7.45 -6.20 4.10
CA GLU A 37 7.26 -5.17 3.08
C GLU A 37 8.05 -5.55 1.83
N ILE A 38 7.37 -5.77 0.70
CA ILE A 38 7.98 -6.25 -0.54
C ILE A 38 8.16 -5.14 -1.59
N LEU A 39 7.43 -4.04 -1.45
CA LEU A 39 7.57 -2.89 -2.34
C LEU A 39 7.23 -1.58 -1.63
N PRO A 40 8.21 -0.91 -1.01
CA PRO A 40 8.12 0.51 -0.71
C PRO A 40 8.22 1.29 -2.02
N GLN A 41 7.30 2.21 -2.26
CA GLN A 41 7.40 3.07 -3.42
C GLN A 41 7.33 4.53 -3.01
N GLU A 42 8.32 5.27 -3.51
CA GLU A 42 8.54 6.68 -3.28
C GLU A 42 8.43 7.44 -4.61
N GLY A 43 8.10 8.73 -4.55
CA GLY A 43 8.04 9.59 -5.73
C GLY A 43 6.85 10.55 -5.73
N HIS A 44 5.83 10.28 -4.92
CA HIS A 44 4.83 11.29 -4.64
C HIS A 44 5.48 12.42 -3.81
N SER A 45 5.28 13.66 -4.23
CA SER A 45 5.79 14.84 -3.51
C SER A 45 4.87 15.29 -2.37
N LYS A 46 3.77 14.57 -2.14
CA LYS A 46 2.71 14.85 -1.17
C LYS A 46 2.07 13.54 -0.69
N ALA A 47 1.20 13.65 0.32
CA ALA A 47 0.46 12.53 0.90
C ALA A 47 -0.25 11.68 -0.15
N VAL A 48 -0.13 10.36 -0.03
CA VAL A 48 -0.87 9.42 -0.86
C VAL A 48 -2.22 9.19 -0.19
N HIS A 49 -3.30 9.39 -0.95
CA HIS A 49 -4.67 9.35 -0.40
C HIS A 49 -5.45 8.09 -0.78
N ASP A 50 -5.08 7.43 -1.88
CA ASP A 50 -5.75 6.20 -2.32
C ASP A 50 -4.76 5.29 -3.06
N ILE A 51 -5.13 4.01 -3.14
CA ILE A 51 -4.44 2.97 -3.89
C ILE A 51 -5.49 1.97 -4.37
N THR A 52 -5.28 1.36 -5.54
CA THR A 52 -6.14 0.29 -6.05
C THR A 52 -5.31 -0.75 -6.77
N PHE A 53 -5.75 -2.00 -6.70
CA PHE A 53 -5.26 -3.04 -7.59
C PHE A 53 -5.96 -2.91 -8.94
N HIS A 54 -5.21 -3.12 -10.02
CA HIS A 54 -5.82 -3.39 -11.31
C HIS A 54 -6.43 -4.79 -11.25
N CYS A 55 -7.71 -4.92 -11.59
CA CYS A 55 -8.32 -6.21 -11.82
C CYS A 55 -8.21 -6.47 -13.32
N ASP A 56 -7.28 -7.34 -13.73
CA ASP A 56 -7.30 -7.91 -15.07
C ASP A 56 -8.59 -8.74 -15.14
N GLY A 57 -9.69 -8.11 -15.56
CA GLY A 57 -10.97 -8.79 -15.68
C GLY A 57 -10.81 -10.05 -16.52
N GLY A 58 -11.36 -11.16 -16.04
CA GLY A 58 -11.45 -12.41 -16.81
C GLY A 58 -12.26 -12.23 -18.09
#